data_AF-Q95T13-F1
#
_entry.id   AF-Q95T13-F1
#
_cell.length_a   1.000
_cell.length_b   1.000
_cell.length_c   1.000
_cell.angle_alpha   90.00
_cell.angle_beta   90.00
_cell.angle_gamma   90.00
#
_symmetry.space_group_name_H-M   'P 1'
#
loop_
_entity.id
_entity.type
_entity.pdbx_description
1 polymer ?
#
loop_
_entity_poly.entity_id
_entity_poly.type
_entity_poly.pdbx_seq_one_letter_code
_entity_poly.pdbx_strand_id
1 'polypeptide(L)'
;MDHLAVGQDKIVRIFAELMRNMSRMKTYIRPSMCKPYGKQSESLQKTLMDTIQIVQTLRNCLPAPHIPVSSWKSESEGNVGSGVSAGVGVGVPAGLNLGAALGLPSGNMH
;
A
#
# COMPACT_ATOMS: atom_id res chain seq x y z
N MET A 1 41.45 -7.28 10.72
CA MET A 1 40.23 -7.29 11.56
C MET A 1 39.11 -6.45 10.90
N ASP A 2 39.08 -6.37 9.56
CA ASP A 2 38.53 -5.18 8.86
C ASP A 2 37.40 -5.53 7.87
N HIS A 3 37.12 -6.82 7.69
CA HIS A 3 36.10 -7.30 6.76
C HIS A 3 34.66 -6.94 7.19
N LEU A 4 34.45 -6.74 8.50
CA LEU A 4 33.13 -6.41 9.05
C LEU A 4 32.75 -4.94 8.79
N ALA A 5 33.70 -4.02 8.89
CA ALA A 5 33.50 -2.60 8.58
C ALA A 5 33.14 -2.41 7.10
N VAL A 6 33.85 -3.08 6.20
CA VAL A 6 33.58 -3.05 4.74
C VAL A 6 32.18 -3.60 4.41
N GLY A 7 31.71 -4.62 5.14
CA GLY A 7 30.35 -5.15 4.99
C GLY A 7 29.26 -4.16 5.41
N GLN A 8 29.46 -3.48 6.54
CA GLN A 8 28.52 -2.47 7.03
C GLN A 8 28.41 -1.26 6.10
N ASP A 9 29.53 -0.72 5.62
CA ASP A 9 29.53 0.37 4.64
C ASP A 9 28.74 0.03 3.37
N LYS A 10 28.88 -1.21 2.89
CA LYS A 10 28.12 -1.69 1.73
C LYS A 10 26.61 -1.71 2.02
N ILE A 11 26.20 -2.21 3.19
CA ILE A 11 24.79 -2.23 3.61
C ILE A 11 24.23 -0.81 3.72
N VAL A 12 24.96 0.11 4.36
CA VAL A 12 24.54 1.51 4.53
C VAL A 12 24.35 2.20 3.17
N ARG A 13 25.26 1.97 2.21
CA ARG A 13 25.14 2.52 0.85
C ARG A 13 23.90 1.99 0.13
N ILE A 14 23.67 0.67 0.16
CA ILE A 14 22.50 0.04 -0.48
C ILE A 14 21.20 0.57 0.15
N PHE A 15 21.15 0.69 1.47
CA PHE A 15 19.96 1.21 2.16
C PHE A 15 19.69 2.69 1.85
N ALA A 16 20.74 3.53 1.76
CA ALA A 16 20.59 4.92 1.34
C ALA A 16 20.05 5.03 -0.10
N GLU A 17 20.47 4.13 -0.99
CA GLU A 17 19.98 4.06 -2.36
C GLU A 17 18.51 3.61 -2.44
N LEU A 18 18.12 2.64 -1.62
CA LEU A 18 16.73 2.23 -1.44
C LEU A 18 15.85 3.40 -1.02
N MET A 19 16.25 4.12 0.02
CA MET A 19 15.51 5.28 0.53
C MET A 19 15.36 6.38 -0.52
N ARG A 20 16.41 6.63 -1.31
CA ARG A 20 16.38 7.58 -2.43
C ARG A 20 15.40 7.14 -3.52
N ASN A 21 15.38 5.85 -3.87
CA ASN A 21 14.44 5.29 -4.83
C ASN A 21 12.99 5.35 -4.36
N MET A 22 12.74 5.00 -3.10
CA MET A 22 11.42 5.14 -2.48
C MET A 22 10.91 6.59 -2.52
N SER A 23 11.79 7.57 -2.29
CA SER A 23 11.43 8.99 -2.41
C SER A 23 11.08 9.38 -3.85
N ARG A 24 11.80 8.87 -4.85
CA ARG A 24 11.52 9.12 -6.28
C ARG A 24 10.19 8.53 -6.71
N MET A 25 9.89 7.29 -6.32
CA MET A 25 8.60 6.63 -6.58
C MET A 25 7.41 7.49 -6.16
N LYS A 26 7.47 8.11 -4.96
CA LYS A 26 6.41 8.99 -4.44
C LYS A 26 6.11 10.18 -5.37
N THR A 27 7.10 10.68 -6.11
CA THR A 27 6.90 11.79 -7.04
C THR A 27 6.07 11.39 -8.26
N TYR A 28 6.17 10.13 -8.69
CA TYR A 28 5.49 9.65 -9.89
C TYR A 28 4.04 9.21 -9.68
N ILE A 29 3.62 9.02 -8.43
CA ILE A 29 2.25 8.60 -8.08
C ILE A 29 1.39 9.77 -7.58
N ARG A 30 1.89 11.00 -7.64
CA ARG A 30 1.13 12.18 -7.23
C ARG A 30 -0.09 12.36 -8.13
N PRO A 31 -1.30 12.59 -7.60
CA PRO A 31 -2.53 12.66 -8.41
C PRO A 31 -2.48 13.69 -9.55
N SER A 32 -1.90 14.87 -9.30
CA SER A 32 -1.74 15.94 -10.31
C SER A 32 -0.76 15.61 -11.43
N MET A 33 0.06 14.57 -11.25
CA MET A 33 1.12 14.16 -12.15
C MET A 33 0.78 12.81 -12.82
N CYS A 34 -0.25 12.10 -12.34
CA CYS A 34 -0.63 10.79 -12.83
C CYS A 34 -1.45 10.89 -14.13
N LYS A 35 -0.78 11.13 -15.26
CA LYS A 35 -1.35 10.80 -16.57
C LYS A 35 -1.16 9.30 -16.82
N PRO A 36 -2.22 8.56 -17.20
CA PRO A 36 -2.10 7.14 -17.53
C PRO A 36 -1.13 6.96 -18.70
N TYR A 37 -0.21 6.02 -18.57
CA TYR A 37 0.71 5.55 -19.62
C TYR A 37 1.62 6.61 -20.27
N GLY A 38 1.94 7.70 -19.55
CA GLY A 38 2.91 8.70 -20.02
C GLY A 38 4.36 8.41 -19.58
N LYS A 39 5.31 9.26 -19.99
CA LYS A 39 6.74 9.20 -19.57
C LYS A 39 6.95 9.05 -18.07
N GLN A 40 6.04 9.59 -17.28
CA GLN A 40 6.05 9.45 -15.83
C GLN A 40 5.79 8.02 -15.36
N SER A 41 4.83 7.33 -15.99
CA SER A 41 4.58 5.92 -15.71
C SER A 41 5.75 5.02 -16.13
N GLU A 42 6.42 5.34 -17.24
CA GLU A 42 7.66 4.65 -17.65
C GLU A 42 8.79 4.88 -16.63
N SER A 43 8.95 6.13 -16.16
CA SER A 43 9.92 6.47 -15.12
C SER A 43 9.63 5.77 -13.79
N LEU A 44 8.33 5.65 -13.44
CA LEU A 44 7.88 4.87 -12.27
C LEU A 44 8.23 3.40 -12.42
N GLN A 45 7.92 2.78 -13.57
CA GLN A 45 8.24 1.38 -13.83
C GLN A 45 9.75 1.12 -13.73
N LYS A 46 10.59 2.00 -14.29
CA LYS A 46 12.04 1.89 -14.18
C LYS A 46 12.51 1.98 -12.72
N THR A 47 11.94 2.89 -11.95
CA THR A 47 12.27 3.09 -10.53
C THR A 47 11.81 1.90 -9.67
N LEU A 48 10.68 1.27 -10.02
CA LEU A 48 10.22 0.03 -9.36
C LEU A 48 11.19 -1.12 -9.62
N MET A 49 11.65 -1.29 -10.87
CA MET A 49 12.63 -2.33 -11.21
C MET A 49 13.97 -2.11 -10.50
N ASP A 50 14.45 -0.87 -10.46
CA ASP A 50 15.67 -0.49 -9.72
C ASP A 50 15.53 -0.81 -8.22
N THR A 51 14.38 -0.48 -7.64
CA THR A 51 14.06 -0.78 -6.23
C THR A 51 14.09 -2.29 -5.96
N ILE A 52 13.53 -3.11 -6.85
CA ILE A 52 13.57 -4.57 -6.72
C ILE A 52 15.02 -5.07 -6.70
N GLN A 53 15.86 -4.59 -7.61
CA GLN A 53 17.28 -4.97 -7.69
C GLN A 53 18.06 -4.54 -6.44
N ILE A 54 17.79 -3.35 -5.92
CA ILE A 54 18.40 -2.86 -4.67
C ILE A 54 18.00 -3.75 -3.49
N VAL A 55 16.72 -4.11 -3.36
CA VAL A 55 16.23 -4.98 -2.28
C VAL A 55 16.85 -6.38 -2.38
N GLN A 56 16.95 -6.94 -3.59
CA GLN A 56 17.59 -8.23 -3.81
C GLN A 56 19.08 -8.20 -3.46
N THR A 57 19.77 -7.12 -3.84
CA THR A 57 21.19 -6.92 -3.50
C THR A 57 21.39 -6.77 -2.00
N LEU A 58 20.49 -6.04 -1.32
CA LEU A 58 20.49 -5.90 0.14
C LEU A 58 20.31 -7.26 0.81
N ARG A 59 19.32 -8.06 0.38
CA ARG A 59 19.09 -9.41 0.91
C ARG A 59 20.34 -10.29 0.80
N ASN A 60 21.08 -10.21 -0.31
CA ASN A 60 22.30 -10.99 -0.50
C ASN A 60 23.48 -10.54 0.38
N CYS A 61 23.41 -9.32 0.94
CA CYS A 61 24.41 -8.82 1.89
C CYS A 61 24.03 -9.12 3.35
N LEU A 62 22.79 -9.56 3.60
CA LEU A 62 22.29 -9.86 4.93
C LEU A 62 22.34 -11.38 5.18
N PRO A 63 22.65 -11.81 6.41
CA PRO A 63 22.55 -13.21 6.78
C PRO A 63 21.10 -13.70 6.68
N ALA A 64 20.92 -15.01 6.60
CA ALA A 64 19.59 -15.62 6.60
C ALA A 64 18.78 -15.12 7.82
N PRO A 65 17.50 -14.76 7.64
CA PRO A 65 16.68 -14.27 8.74
C PRO A 65 16.58 -15.35 9.82
N HIS A 66 17.04 -15.02 11.03
CA HIS A 66 16.96 -15.92 12.18
C HIS A 66 15.53 -16.02 12.75
N ILE A 67 14.67 -15.06 12.41
CA ILE A 67 13.25 -15.03 12.81
C ILE A 67 12.42 -15.46 11.59
N PRO A 68 11.52 -16.45 11.72
CA PRO A 68 10.68 -16.87 10.61
C PRO A 68 9.78 -15.71 10.15
N VAL A 69 9.62 -15.59 8.83
CA VAL A 69 8.86 -14.49 8.19
C VAL A 69 7.41 -14.41 8.69
N SER A 70 6.84 -15.53 9.14
CA SER A 70 5.51 -15.59 9.77
C SER A 70 5.39 -14.73 11.04
N SER A 71 6.48 -14.56 11.81
CA SER A 71 6.50 -13.68 12.99
C SER A 71 6.45 -12.19 12.64
N TRP A 72 6.64 -11.81 11.38
CA TRP A 72 6.59 -10.39 10.96
C TRP A 72 5.17 -9.94 10.60
N LYS A 73 4.24 -10.88 10.43
CA LYS A 73 2.82 -10.55 10.36
C LYS A 73 2.37 -10.26 11.79
N SER A 74 2.36 -8.98 12.16
CA SER A 74 1.83 -8.52 13.45
C SER A 74 0.40 -9.07 13.61
N GLU A 75 0.16 -9.88 14.65
CA GLU A 75 -1.17 -10.37 15.02
C GLU A 75 -2.01 -9.23 15.64
N SER A 76 -2.18 -8.14 14.90
CA SER A 76 -3.07 -7.04 15.28
C SER A 76 -4.44 -7.11 14.59
N GLU A 77 -4.79 -8.27 14.03
CA GLU A 77 -6.15 -8.58 13.60
C GLU A 77 -6.82 -9.50 14.64
N GLY A 78 -7.21 -8.95 15.80
CA GLY A 78 -7.82 -9.79 16.83
C GLY A 78 -8.21 -9.17 18.17
N ASN A 79 -8.89 -8.01 18.21
CA ASN A 79 -9.86 -7.75 19.29
C ASN A 79 -10.96 -6.77 18.83
N VAL A 80 -11.74 -7.18 17.83
CA VAL A 80 -13.14 -6.73 17.69
C VAL A 80 -14.03 -7.96 17.75
N GLY A 81 -14.20 -8.47 18.96
CA GLY A 81 -15.08 -9.60 19.22
C GLY A 81 -15.60 -9.55 20.64
N SER A 82 -16.62 -8.73 20.89
CA SER A 82 -17.87 -9.14 21.55
C SER A 82 -18.63 -7.93 22.13
N GLY A 83 -19.80 -7.63 21.57
CA GLY A 83 -20.91 -7.07 22.35
C GLY A 83 -21.25 -5.58 22.21
N VAL A 84 -21.60 -5.11 21.01
CA VAL A 84 -22.77 -4.22 20.84
C VAL A 84 -23.41 -4.48 19.48
N SER A 85 -24.67 -4.88 19.51
CA SER A 85 -25.55 -5.00 18.35
C SER A 85 -25.63 -3.64 17.64
N ALA A 86 -25.08 -3.54 16.44
CA ALA A 86 -25.38 -2.47 15.51
C ALA A 86 -25.70 -3.11 14.17
N GLY A 87 -27.00 -3.32 13.93
CA GLY A 87 -27.49 -3.82 12.67
C GLY A 87 -27.00 -2.94 11.53
N VAL A 88 -26.51 -3.56 10.46
CA VAL A 88 -26.34 -2.91 9.16
C VAL A 88 -27.75 -2.71 8.58
N GLY A 89 -28.47 -1.75 9.15
CA GLY A 89 -29.59 -1.09 8.51
C GLY A 89 -29.02 0.03 7.67
N VAL A 90 -29.27 0.00 6.37
CA VAL A 90 -29.10 1.16 5.49
C VAL A 90 -30.08 2.23 5.99
N GLY A 91 -29.57 3.10 6.86
CA GLY A 91 -30.34 4.19 7.45
C GLY A 91 -30.58 5.25 6.39
N VAL A 92 -31.75 5.21 5.75
CA VAL A 92 -32.31 6.36 5.05
C VAL A 92 -32.56 7.44 6.11
N PRO A 93 -32.03 8.66 5.97
CA PRO A 93 -32.40 9.75 6.87
C PRO A 93 -33.93 9.95 6.82
N ALA A 94 -34.57 9.91 7.98
CA ALA A 94 -36.01 10.11 8.11
C ALA A 94 -36.38 11.50 7.54
N GLY A 95 -36.94 11.52 6.33
CA GLY A 95 -37.37 12.74 5.64
C GLY A 95 -37.11 12.78 4.13
N LEU A 96 -36.30 11.89 3.57
CA LEU A 96 -36.01 11.89 2.13
C LEU A 96 -36.84 10.84 1.37
N ASN A 97 -37.96 11.30 0.78
CA ASN A 97 -38.77 10.49 -0.12
C ASN A 97 -38.01 10.23 -1.44
N LEU A 98 -37.34 9.08 -1.52
CA LEU A 98 -36.57 8.63 -2.69
C LEU A 98 -37.42 8.41 -3.95
N GLY A 99 -38.75 8.36 -3.83
CA GLY A 99 -39.66 8.14 -4.96
C GLY A 99 -39.69 9.31 -5.95
N ALA A 100 -39.50 10.55 -5.49
CA ALA A 100 -39.52 11.73 -6.36
C ALA A 100 -38.22 11.92 -7.15
N ALA A 101 -37.09 11.41 -6.65
CA ALA A 101 -35.77 11.66 -7.26
C ALA A 101 -35.47 10.80 -8.49
N LEU A 102 -36.16 9.67 -8.65
CA LEU A 102 -35.88 8.70 -9.72
C LEU A 102 -36.95 8.64 -10.81
N GLY A 103 -38.00 9.47 -10.75
CA GLY A 103 -38.98 9.62 -11.84
C GLY A 103 -39.64 8.33 -12.32
N LEU A 104 -39.74 7.31 -11.45
CA LEU A 104 -40.32 6.01 -11.79
C LEU A 104 -41.84 6.06 -11.56
N PRO A 105 -42.69 5.81 -12.58
CA PRO A 105 -44.13 5.81 -12.42
C PRO A 105 -44.55 4.68 -11.47
N SER A 106 -45.30 5.02 -10.42
CA SER A 106 -45.88 4.07 -9.48
C SER A 106 -46.88 3.17 -10.20
N GLY A 107 -46.48 1.93 -10.47
CA GLY A 107 -47.35 0.89 -11.00
C GLY A 107 -48.40 0.51 -9.95
N ASN A 108 -49.64 0.90 -10.21
CA ASN A 108 -50.83 0.58 -9.43
C ASN A 108 -51.20 -0.90 -9.71
N MET A 109 -51.07 -1.80 -8.72
CA MET A 109 -51.60 -3.17 -8.83
C MET A 109 -53.09 -3.16 -8.45
N HIS A 110 -53.95 -3.52 -9.41
CA HIS A 110 -55.31 -4.01 -9.19
C HIS A 110 -55.36 -5.47 -9.66
#